data_AF-A0A6V7JTY5-F1
#
_entry.id   AF-A0A6V7JTY5-F1
#
_cell.length_a   1.000
_cell.length_b   1.000
_cell.length_c   1.000
_cell.angle_alpha   90.00
_cell.angle_beta   90.00
_cell.angle_gamma   90.00
#
_symmetry.space_group_name_H-M   'P 1'
#
loop_
_entity.id
_entity.type
_entity.pdbx_description
1 polymer ?
#
loop_
_entity_poly.entity_id
_entity_poly.type
_entity_poly.pdbx_seq_one_letter_code
_entity_poly.pdbx_strand_id
1 'polypeptide(L)'
;MTNLFSFEGGDWGIPMLTVLRVDPCIDENGEAHRTSRYELMNRDGVNARLIVRRGQEFYLRLHLNRDYDPSIDGLSIVFTLDGVKKPNYGNGTFVITPLLNLGEISEGAWQASLDSMEANSIRIK
;
A
#
# COMPACT_ATOMS: atom_id res chain seq x y z
N MET A 1 -4.00 -34.89 -2.61
CA MET A 1 -3.19 -34.35 -3.72
C MET A 1 -3.96 -33.16 -4.26
N THR A 2 -3.70 -31.97 -3.71
CA THR A 2 -4.50 -30.77 -3.91
C THR A 2 -3.88 -29.96 -5.04
N ASN A 3 -4.59 -29.85 -6.16
CA ASN A 3 -4.21 -28.97 -7.27
C ASN A 3 -4.28 -27.51 -6.81
N LEU A 4 -3.13 -26.85 -6.75
CA LEU A 4 -3.02 -25.40 -6.67
C LEU A 4 -3.17 -24.88 -8.11
N PHE A 5 -4.28 -24.18 -8.36
CA PHE A 5 -4.48 -23.43 -9.60
C PHE A 5 -3.43 -22.32 -9.68
N SER A 6 -2.43 -22.49 -10.55
CA SER A 6 -1.52 -21.43 -10.94
C SER A 6 -2.24 -20.58 -11.98
N PHE A 7 -2.50 -19.31 -11.65
CA PHE A 7 -2.96 -18.34 -12.64
C PHE A 7 -1.75 -17.96 -13.51
N GLU A 8 -1.62 -18.62 -14.67
CA GLU A 8 -0.62 -18.25 -15.69
C GLU A 8 -1.10 -17.01 -16.44
N GLY A 9 -0.85 -15.85 -15.83
CA GLY A 9 -1.05 -14.54 -16.42
C GLY A 9 0.26 -13.78 -16.59
N GLY A 10 1.27 -14.38 -17.20
CA GLY A 10 2.55 -13.71 -17.48
C GLY A 10 3.30 -14.43 -18.58
N ASP A 11 3.30 -13.84 -19.77
CA ASP A 11 4.31 -14.13 -20.79
C ASP A 11 5.69 -13.95 -20.10
N TRP A 12 6.66 -14.85 -20.31
CA TRP A 12 8.08 -14.78 -19.85
C TRP A 12 8.55 -15.48 -18.56
N GLY A 13 7.79 -16.39 -17.92
CA GLY A 13 8.34 -17.24 -16.84
C GLY A 13 8.73 -16.51 -15.54
N ILE A 14 8.49 -15.20 -15.48
CA ILE A 14 8.55 -14.40 -14.25
C ILE A 14 7.13 -14.37 -13.68
N PRO A 15 6.91 -14.82 -12.44
CA PRO A 15 5.57 -14.80 -11.86
C PRO A 15 5.08 -13.36 -11.68
N MET A 16 3.78 -13.14 -11.90
CA MET A 16 3.14 -11.85 -11.62
C MET A 16 3.42 -11.40 -10.19
N LEU A 17 3.75 -10.12 -10.02
CA LEU A 17 3.90 -9.55 -8.69
C LEU A 17 2.55 -9.56 -7.96
N THR A 18 2.52 -10.16 -6.78
CA THR A 18 1.31 -10.29 -5.96
C THR A 18 1.59 -9.79 -4.57
N VAL A 19 0.71 -8.93 -4.05
CA VAL A 19 0.73 -8.48 -2.65
C VAL A 19 0.13 -9.58 -1.77
N LEU A 20 0.94 -10.15 -0.89
CA LEU A 20 0.54 -11.20 0.04
C LEU A 20 -0.02 -10.62 1.35
N ARG A 21 0.57 -9.52 1.84
CA ARG A 21 0.17 -8.86 3.09
C ARG A 21 0.50 -7.38 3.01
N VAL A 22 -0.36 -6.56 3.61
CA VAL A 22 -0.08 -5.13 3.87
C VAL A 22 0.10 -4.94 5.36
N ASP A 23 1.22 -4.34 5.73
CA ASP A 23 1.51 -3.88 7.08
C ASP A 23 1.29 -2.35 7.15
N PRO A 24 0.34 -1.86 7.95
CA PRO A 24 0.06 -0.43 8.02
C PRO A 24 1.06 0.37 8.87
N CYS A 25 2.12 -0.26 9.40
CA CYS A 25 3.14 0.40 10.23
C CYS A 25 2.50 1.22 11.38
N ILE A 26 1.53 0.62 12.08
CA ILE A 26 0.62 1.32 13.00
C ILE A 26 1.36 2.07 14.11
N ASP A 27 2.37 1.45 14.73
CA ASP A 27 3.09 2.06 15.85
C ASP A 27 3.85 3.32 15.41
N GLU A 28 4.62 3.22 14.33
CA GLU A 28 5.40 4.33 13.78
C GLU A 28 4.49 5.46 13.29
N ASN A 29 3.49 5.12 12.48
CA ASN A 29 2.53 6.10 11.98
C ASN A 29 1.75 6.74 13.13
N GLY A 30 1.36 5.95 14.14
CA GLY A 30 0.64 6.42 15.30
C GLY A 30 1.41 7.45 16.11
N GLU A 31 2.71 7.24 16.31
CA GLU A 31 3.57 8.20 16.98
C GLU A 31 3.76 9.46 16.12
N ALA A 32 4.14 9.30 14.85
CA ALA A 32 4.38 10.41 13.93
C ALA A 32 3.14 11.30 13.74
N HIS A 33 1.94 10.70 13.67
CA HIS A 33 0.68 11.41 13.49
C HIS A 33 0.03 11.83 14.81
N ARG A 34 0.63 11.51 15.95
CA ARG A 34 0.04 11.75 17.29
C ARG A 34 -1.38 11.19 17.39
N THR A 35 -1.51 9.93 16.99
CA THR A 35 -2.74 9.13 16.98
C THR A 35 -2.57 7.80 17.73
N SER A 36 -1.37 7.48 18.23
CA SER A 36 -1.07 6.26 19.00
C SER A 36 -2.00 6.03 20.20
N ARG A 37 -2.59 7.08 20.77
CA ARG A 37 -3.50 6.98 21.93
C ARG A 37 -4.95 6.59 21.60
N TYR A 38 -5.33 6.54 20.33
CA TYR A 38 -6.69 6.10 19.97
C TYR A 38 -6.81 4.60 20.21
N GLU A 39 -7.89 4.16 20.87
CA GLU A 39 -8.15 2.74 21.18
C GLU A 39 -8.03 1.84 19.94
N LEU A 40 -8.52 2.31 18.79
CA LEU A 40 -8.46 1.60 17.51
C LEU A 40 -7.04 1.26 17.03
N MET A 41 -6.04 2.06 17.41
CA MET A 41 -4.63 1.80 17.08
C MET A 41 -4.03 0.69 17.94
N ASN A 42 -4.58 0.45 19.13
CA ASN A 42 -4.00 -0.43 20.15
C ASN A 42 -4.72 -1.79 20.27
N ARG A 43 -5.60 -2.12 19.33
CA ARG A 43 -6.28 -3.43 19.32
C ARG A 43 -5.32 -4.53 18.88
N ASP A 44 -5.54 -5.75 19.34
CA ASP A 44 -4.63 -6.86 19.05
C ASP A 44 -4.67 -7.29 17.57
N GLY A 45 -3.48 -7.48 16.99
CA GLY A 45 -3.27 -8.09 15.67
C GLY A 45 -4.08 -7.43 14.56
N VAL A 46 -4.88 -8.22 13.85
CA VAL A 46 -5.67 -7.79 12.67
C VAL A 46 -6.81 -6.81 12.99
N ASN A 47 -7.12 -6.61 14.27
CA ASN A 47 -8.17 -5.70 14.72
C ASN A 47 -7.69 -4.26 14.89
N ALA A 48 -6.37 -4.04 14.89
CA ALA A 48 -5.80 -2.71 14.85
C ALA A 48 -6.21 -1.97 13.55
N ARG A 49 -6.42 -0.66 13.66
CA ARG A 49 -6.78 0.19 12.52
C ARG A 49 -5.89 1.41 12.51
N LEU A 50 -5.24 1.65 11.37
CA LEU A 50 -4.41 2.82 11.14
C LEU A 50 -5.25 4.10 11.19
N ILE A 51 -4.80 5.08 11.97
CA ILE A 51 -5.37 6.42 12.07
C ILE A 51 -4.24 7.41 11.75
N VAL A 52 -4.42 8.17 10.69
CA VAL A 52 -3.47 9.19 10.21
C VAL A 52 -4.16 10.54 10.07
N ARG A 53 -3.38 11.60 9.96
CA ARG A 53 -3.83 12.97 9.71
C ARG A 53 -3.51 13.35 8.28
N ARG A 54 -4.48 13.98 7.61
CA ARG A 54 -4.33 14.49 6.24
C ARG A 54 -3.15 15.47 6.12
N GLY A 55 -2.51 15.49 4.95
CA GLY A 55 -1.41 16.40 4.64
C GLY A 55 -0.07 16.03 5.28
N GLN A 56 0.02 14.86 5.92
CA GLN A 56 1.24 14.32 6.50
C GLN A 56 1.49 12.92 5.89
N GLU A 57 2.73 12.63 5.52
CA GLU A 57 3.13 11.31 4.98
C GLU A 57 2.95 10.21 6.02
N PHE A 58 2.70 8.98 5.57
CA PHE A 58 2.59 7.80 6.42
C PHE A 58 3.10 6.59 5.65
N TYR A 59 3.59 5.58 6.35
CA TYR A 59 4.26 4.45 5.74
C TYR A 59 3.33 3.24 5.62
N LEU A 60 3.48 2.48 4.55
CA LEU A 60 2.93 1.14 4.41
C LEU A 60 4.05 0.19 3.99
N ARG A 61 4.04 -1.04 4.49
CA ARG A 61 4.95 -2.10 4.02
C ARG A 61 4.15 -3.21 3.34
N LEU A 62 4.53 -3.50 2.10
CA LEU A 62 3.90 -4.52 1.27
C LEU A 62 4.80 -5.75 1.25
N HIS A 63 4.25 -6.90 1.65
CA HIS A 63 4.90 -8.20 1.48
C HIS A 63 4.45 -8.81 0.16
N LEU A 64 5.40 -9.28 -0.62
CA LEU A 64 5.24 -9.66 -2.01
C LEU A 64 5.60 -11.14 -2.19
N ASN A 65 5.14 -11.77 -3.26
CA ASN A 65 5.49 -13.15 -3.60
C ASN A 65 6.91 -13.32 -4.17
N ARG A 66 7.52 -12.22 -4.61
CA ARG A 66 8.91 -12.12 -5.06
C ARG A 66 9.42 -10.70 -4.83
N ASP A 67 10.71 -10.47 -5.07
CA ASP A 67 11.29 -9.13 -5.09
C ASP A 67 10.58 -8.22 -6.10
N TYR A 68 10.36 -6.98 -5.70
CA TYR A 68 9.87 -5.91 -6.57
C TYR A 68 10.98 -5.50 -7.54
N ASP A 69 10.65 -5.42 -8.82
CA ASP A 69 11.56 -4.92 -9.85
C ASP A 69 10.88 -3.74 -10.57
N PRO A 70 11.30 -2.48 -10.31
CA PRO A 70 10.68 -1.29 -10.87
C PRO A 70 10.78 -1.21 -12.40
N SER A 71 11.63 -2.02 -13.05
CA SER A 71 11.75 -2.05 -14.51
C SER A 71 10.64 -2.85 -15.21
N ILE A 72 10.00 -3.79 -14.50
CA ILE A 72 8.95 -4.67 -15.04
C ILE A 72 7.65 -4.61 -14.24
N ASP A 73 7.68 -4.11 -13.02
CA ASP A 73 6.53 -4.07 -12.12
C ASP A 73 5.91 -2.69 -12.01
N GLY A 74 4.67 -2.58 -12.46
CA GLY A 74 3.79 -1.45 -12.16
C GLY A 74 2.97 -1.72 -10.90
N LEU A 75 2.95 -0.77 -9.96
CA LEU A 75 2.06 -0.78 -8.81
C LEU A 75 1.30 0.55 -8.73
N SER A 76 0.01 0.49 -8.37
CA SER A 76 -0.81 1.66 -8.08
C SER A 76 -1.51 1.50 -6.75
N ILE A 77 -1.56 2.57 -5.96
CA ILE A 77 -2.31 2.64 -4.71
C ILE A 77 -3.68 3.25 -5.01
N VAL A 78 -4.73 2.55 -4.59
CA VAL A 78 -6.12 2.96 -4.76
C VAL A 78 -6.73 3.22 -3.39
N PHE A 79 -7.14 4.46 -3.13
CA PHE A 79 -7.91 4.82 -1.96
C PHE A 79 -9.38 5.01 -2.33
N THR A 80 -10.25 4.37 -1.55
CA THR A 80 -11.70 4.53 -1.64
C THR A 80 -12.27 4.86 -0.28
N LEU A 81 -13.34 5.65 -0.25
CA LEU A 81 -14.05 5.94 0.99
C LEU A 81 -15.08 4.85 1.27
N ASP A 82 -14.97 4.21 2.44
CA ASP A 82 -15.93 3.22 2.90
C ASP A 82 -17.34 3.84 3.05
N GLY A 83 -18.38 3.03 2.83
CA GLY A 83 -19.78 3.47 2.86
C GLY A 83 -20.26 4.26 1.62
N VAL A 84 -19.39 4.58 0.67
CA VAL A 84 -19.77 5.26 -0.58
C VAL A 84 -20.09 4.22 -1.67
N LYS A 85 -21.35 4.13 -2.09
CA LYS A 85 -21.79 3.14 -3.11
C LYS A 85 -21.13 3.31 -4.49
N LYS A 86 -20.77 4.56 -4.85
CA LYS A 86 -20.14 4.90 -6.13
C LYS A 86 -18.99 5.90 -5.90
N PRO A 87 -17.84 5.44 -5.40
CA PRO A 87 -16.66 6.27 -5.24
C PRO A 87 -16.28 6.90 -6.58
N ASN A 88 -15.94 8.18 -6.58
CA ASN A 88 -15.53 8.89 -7.79
C ASN A 88 -14.52 10.00 -7.49
N TYR A 89 -13.74 10.34 -8.51
CA TYR A 89 -12.69 11.36 -8.46
C TYR A 89 -13.25 12.76 -8.16
N GLY A 90 -14.36 13.15 -8.80
CA GLY A 90 -14.93 14.50 -8.67
C GLY A 90 -15.34 14.86 -7.24
N ASN A 91 -15.74 13.86 -6.45
CA ASN A 91 -16.14 14.04 -5.06
C ASN A 91 -15.01 13.74 -4.06
N GLY A 92 -13.79 13.45 -4.52
CA GLY A 92 -12.65 13.12 -3.65
C GLY A 92 -12.81 11.82 -2.86
N THR A 93 -13.69 10.92 -3.30
CA THR A 93 -13.97 9.63 -2.63
C THR A 93 -13.25 8.45 -3.26
N PHE A 94 -12.54 8.71 -4.36
CA PHE A 94 -11.74 7.75 -5.11
C PHE A 94 -10.46 8.44 -5.57
N VAL A 95 -9.32 7.83 -5.28
CA VAL A 95 -8.00 8.30 -5.70
C VAL A 95 -7.19 7.10 -6.17
N ILE A 96 -6.50 7.26 -7.30
CA ILE A 96 -5.46 6.34 -7.75
C ILE A 96 -4.17 7.14 -7.87
N THR A 97 -3.08 6.60 -7.35
CA THR A 97 -1.74 7.15 -7.56
C THR A 97 -0.77 6.02 -7.90
N PRO A 98 0.07 6.15 -8.95
CA PRO A 98 1.11 5.16 -9.22
C PRO A 98 2.15 5.18 -8.10
N LEU A 99 2.78 4.04 -7.83
CA LEU A 99 3.98 3.99 -7.00
C LEU A 99 5.13 4.61 -7.80
N LEU A 100 5.68 5.70 -7.28
CA LEU A 100 6.82 6.39 -7.85
C LEU A 100 8.13 5.78 -7.37
N ASN A 101 9.14 5.79 -8.22
CA ASN A 101 10.49 5.36 -7.84
C ASN A 101 11.16 6.35 -6.88
N LEU A 102 12.27 5.92 -6.28
CA LEU A 102 13.08 6.77 -5.40
C LEU A 102 13.51 8.06 -6.12
N GLY A 103 13.08 9.21 -5.58
CA GLY A 103 13.42 10.53 -6.12
C GLY A 103 12.46 11.07 -7.19
N GLU A 104 11.48 10.27 -7.64
CA GLU A 104 10.42 10.76 -8.52
C GLU A 104 9.37 11.56 -7.71
N ILE A 105 8.85 12.62 -8.33
CA ILE A 105 7.87 13.53 -7.73
C ILE A 105 6.66 13.61 -8.65
N SER A 106 5.46 13.61 -8.07
CA SER A 106 4.22 13.90 -8.78
C SER A 106 3.72 15.30 -8.44
N GLU A 107 3.08 15.96 -9.41
CA GLU A 107 2.36 17.23 -9.19
C GLU A 107 0.97 17.00 -8.55
N GLY A 108 0.57 15.75 -8.37
CA GLY A 108 -0.71 15.38 -7.79
C GLY A 108 -0.81 15.67 -6.29
N ALA A 109 -2.03 15.95 -5.81
CA ALA A 109 -2.30 16.13 -4.38
C ALA A 109 -2.09 14.85 -3.54
N TRP A 110 -2.06 13.69 -4.18
CA TRP A 110 -1.76 12.39 -3.57
C TRP A 110 -0.57 11.75 -4.28
N GLN A 111 0.38 11.29 -3.48
CA GLN A 111 1.60 10.64 -3.94
C GLN A 111 1.79 9.34 -3.17
N ALA A 112 2.30 8.31 -3.84
CA ALA A 112 2.90 7.15 -3.21
C ALA A 112 4.30 6.99 -3.79
N SER A 113 5.30 6.90 -2.94
CA SER A 113 6.71 6.80 -3.34
C SER A 113 7.38 5.63 -2.64
N LEU A 114 8.29 4.98 -3.34
CA LEU A 114 9.13 3.95 -2.76
C LEU A 114 10.06 4.57 -1.72
N ASP A 115 10.04 4.03 -0.51
CA ASP A 115 10.91 4.45 0.61
C ASP A 115 12.11 3.51 0.75
N SER A 116 11.86 2.20 0.71
CA SER A 116 12.90 1.17 0.78
C SER A 116 12.44 -0.15 0.18
N MET A 117 13.42 -0.97 -0.21
CA MET A 117 13.22 -2.32 -0.75
C MET A 117 14.01 -3.31 0.11
N GLU A 118 13.37 -4.44 0.41
CA GLU A 118 13.97 -5.58 1.08
C GLU A 118 13.53 -6.86 0.35
N ALA A 119 14.11 -8.01 0.70
CA ALA A 119 13.72 -9.27 0.10
C ALA A 119 12.21 -9.52 0.26
N ASN A 120 11.52 -9.73 -0.87
CA ASN A 120 10.07 -9.94 -0.97
C ASN A 120 9.22 -8.88 -0.25
N SER A 121 9.74 -7.66 -0.07
CA SER A 121 8.94 -6.58 0.50
C SER A 121 9.41 -5.19 0.09
N ILE A 122 8.48 -4.26 0.03
CA ILE A 122 8.78 -2.85 -0.17
C ILE A 122 8.10 -2.03 0.91
N ARG A 123 8.71 -0.91 1.27
CA ARG A 123 8.11 0.14 2.08
C ARG A 123 7.82 1.32 1.18
N ILE A 124 6.62 1.86 1.32
CA ILE A 124 6.15 3.03 0.57
C ILE A 124 5.70 4.11 1.54
N LYS A 125 5.69 5.35 1.07
CA LYS A 125 5.17 6.52 1.79
C LYS A 125 4.36 7.44 0.88
#